data_AF-A0A6N7HAW9-F1
#
_entry.id   AF-A0A6N7HAW9-F1
#
_cell.length_a   1.000
_cell.length_b   1.000
_cell.length_c   1.000
_cell.angle_alpha   90.00
_cell.angle_beta   90.00
_cell.angle_gamma   90.00
#
_symmetry.space_group_name_H-M   'P 1'
#
loop_
_entity.id
_entity.type
_entity.pdbx_description
1 polymer ?
#
loop_
_entity_poly.entity_id
_entity_poly.type
_entity_poly.pdbx_seq_one_letter_code
_entity_poly.pdbx_strand_id
1 'polypeptide(L)'
;MKKRLAGLLAGTLFAMTLTAVVAAPNAVAATGQITGLAGKCVDVAAASSANGTAVQLYTCNGTAAQQWSANSDGTIRALGKCLDVTSASTANGAKIQLWDCNGTGAQSWRITAARDIVNVSADKCLDVTDNSSADGARLQIWTCTGAANQKWTAPAVGGGDPGPGPGPGAQAVAPYLYNGWGSPPNPVTVMQQTGVKWFTLAFVLSNGYCNPMWDGQRPLTGGVDQNTINSVRGAGGDVIPSFGGWSGNKLEESCGSTGELANAYQRVVSAYGLRAIDIDIEASAYDNPTVQQRTIDALKTIKGNNPGITVYVTIGTGQNGPDAGMINRAASSGLTVDSWTIMPFNFGGNGQDMGALSTRAADGLKNTVRNAYGYSDDQAYRHIGISSMNGNTDVGEVVTQNHFRTMLAYAQQHHLARLTFWSLNRDRPCTGGGADSCGGVPQSDWEFTRIFAAYAG
;
A
#
# COMPACT_ATOMS: atom_id res chain seq x y z
N MET A 1 37.20 -57.38 -48.52
CA MET A 1 37.67 -56.14 -47.86
C MET A 1 37.48 -55.01 -48.87
N LYS A 2 36.74 -53.91 -48.70
CA LYS A 2 36.29 -53.14 -47.53
C LYS A 2 34.91 -52.51 -47.83
N LYS A 3 34.12 -52.29 -46.77
CA LYS A 3 32.77 -51.70 -46.77
C LYS A 3 32.79 -50.20 -47.10
N ARG A 4 31.67 -49.74 -47.69
CA ARG A 4 31.24 -48.35 -47.92
C ARG A 4 31.17 -47.55 -46.61
N LEU A 5 31.42 -46.24 -46.68
CA LEU A 5 30.73 -45.25 -45.83
C LEU A 5 30.67 -43.90 -46.58
N ALA A 6 29.47 -43.43 -46.87
CA ALA A 6 29.19 -42.09 -47.38
C ALA A 6 28.92 -41.18 -46.18
N GLY A 7 29.63 -40.06 -46.07
CA GLY A 7 29.41 -39.04 -45.04
C GLY A 7 28.39 -38.00 -45.51
N LEU A 8 27.25 -37.91 -44.81
CA LEU A 8 26.34 -36.76 -44.88
C LEU A 8 26.85 -35.68 -43.90
N LEU A 9 27.13 -34.48 -44.40
CA LEU A 9 27.31 -33.27 -43.60
C LEU A 9 25.93 -32.64 -43.38
N ALA A 10 25.42 -32.69 -42.15
CA ALA A 10 24.24 -31.93 -41.74
C ALA A 10 24.66 -30.54 -41.25
N GLY A 11 24.27 -29.49 -41.98
CA GLY A 11 24.43 -28.11 -41.57
C GLY A 11 23.32 -27.69 -40.60
N THR A 12 23.68 -27.23 -39.41
CA THR A 12 22.77 -26.66 -38.42
C THR A 12 22.47 -25.20 -38.76
N LEU A 13 21.20 -24.88 -39.08
CA LEU A 13 20.71 -23.50 -39.13
C LEU A 13 20.51 -22.97 -37.71
N PHE A 14 21.20 -21.87 -37.36
CA PHE A 14 20.92 -21.09 -36.16
C PHE A 14 19.89 -20.02 -36.51
N ALA A 15 18.67 -20.12 -35.98
CA ALA A 15 17.68 -19.05 -36.06
C ALA A 15 17.98 -18.01 -34.98
N MET A 16 18.51 -16.84 -35.36
CA MET A 16 18.58 -15.67 -34.48
C MET A 16 17.20 -15.01 -34.42
N THR A 17 16.53 -15.10 -33.29
CA THR A 17 15.33 -14.30 -33.00
C THR A 17 15.75 -12.90 -32.55
N LEU A 18 15.49 -11.92 -33.41
CA LEU A 18 15.66 -10.50 -33.08
C LEU A 18 14.55 -10.09 -32.11
N THR A 19 14.87 -9.90 -30.83
CA THR A 19 13.93 -9.35 -29.85
C THR A 19 13.94 -7.82 -29.97
N ALA A 20 12.87 -7.25 -30.53
CA ALA A 20 12.67 -5.82 -30.50
C ALA A 20 12.45 -5.37 -29.05
N VAL A 21 13.34 -4.51 -28.53
CA VAL A 21 13.15 -3.85 -27.24
C VAL A 21 12.08 -2.78 -27.44
N VAL A 22 10.84 -3.09 -27.06
CA VAL A 22 9.78 -2.09 -26.98
C VAL A 22 10.05 -1.27 -25.72
N ALA A 23 10.53 -0.03 -25.88
CA ALA A 23 10.60 0.92 -24.77
C ALA A 23 9.18 1.14 -24.23
N ALA A 24 9.00 0.97 -22.92
CA ALA A 24 7.73 1.26 -22.26
C ALA A 24 7.36 2.74 -22.49
N PRO A 25 6.09 3.07 -22.80
CA PRO A 25 5.68 4.46 -22.95
C PRO A 25 5.81 5.18 -21.61
N ASN A 26 6.41 6.37 -21.63
CA ASN A 26 6.44 7.27 -20.48
C ASN A 26 5.00 7.50 -19.99
N ALA A 27 4.75 7.35 -18.69
CA ALA A 27 3.46 7.65 -18.08
C ALA A 27 3.07 9.11 -18.39
N VAL A 28 1.98 9.30 -19.14
CA VAL A 28 1.52 10.62 -19.57
C VAL A 28 0.83 11.30 -18.39
N ALA A 29 1.28 12.50 -18.01
CA ALA A 29 0.63 13.36 -17.02
C ALA A 29 -0.83 13.65 -17.43
N ALA A 30 -1.81 13.42 -16.54
CA ALA A 30 -3.18 13.78 -16.88
C ALA A 30 -3.31 15.30 -16.99
N THR A 31 -4.02 15.73 -18.02
CA THR A 31 -4.21 17.13 -18.38
C THR A 31 -5.69 17.47 -18.29
N GLY A 32 -6.03 18.62 -17.74
CA GLY A 32 -7.42 19.07 -17.61
C GLY A 32 -7.55 20.44 -16.94
N GLN A 33 -8.77 20.82 -16.57
CA GLN A 33 -9.03 22.04 -15.81
C GLN A 33 -8.74 21.86 -14.31
N ILE A 34 -8.11 22.86 -13.69
CA ILE A 34 -8.07 23.00 -12.23
C ILE A 34 -9.21 23.95 -11.84
N THR A 35 -10.21 23.46 -11.09
CA THR A 35 -11.37 24.25 -10.66
C THR A 35 -11.33 24.55 -9.16
N GLY A 36 -11.84 25.70 -8.73
CA GLY A 36 -11.79 26.13 -7.34
C GLY A 36 -12.97 27.00 -6.94
N LEU A 37 -12.70 28.12 -6.27
CA LEU A 37 -13.70 29.05 -5.76
C LEU A 37 -14.76 29.40 -6.81
N ALA A 38 -16.04 29.35 -6.41
CA ALA A 38 -17.20 29.59 -7.28
C ALA A 38 -17.28 28.70 -8.54
N GLY A 39 -16.60 27.54 -8.56
CA GLY A 39 -16.58 26.64 -9.71
C GLY A 39 -15.74 27.15 -10.89
N LYS A 40 -14.90 28.17 -10.67
CA LYS A 40 -14.07 28.79 -11.70
C LYS A 40 -12.72 28.10 -11.83
N CYS A 41 -12.05 28.35 -12.96
CA CYS A 41 -10.83 27.68 -13.37
C CYS A 41 -9.57 28.50 -13.06
N VAL A 42 -8.46 27.81 -12.79
CA VAL A 42 -7.11 28.38 -12.87
C VAL A 42 -6.80 28.65 -14.34
N ASP A 43 -6.45 29.90 -14.65
CA ASP A 43 -6.40 30.43 -16.01
C ASP A 43 -5.09 31.20 -16.24
N VAL A 44 -4.45 30.97 -17.39
CA VAL A 44 -3.35 31.82 -17.87
C VAL A 44 -3.94 33.04 -18.58
N ALA A 45 -3.72 34.23 -18.00
CA ALA A 45 -4.33 35.45 -18.50
C ALA A 45 -4.06 35.69 -19.99
N ALA A 46 -5.14 35.95 -20.73
CA ALA A 46 -5.13 36.16 -22.19
C ALA A 46 -4.49 35.02 -23.01
N ALA A 47 -4.38 33.81 -22.44
CA ALA A 47 -3.69 32.67 -23.05
C ALA A 47 -2.23 32.96 -23.45
N SER A 48 -1.60 33.96 -22.83
CA SER A 48 -0.23 34.37 -23.14
C SER A 48 0.77 33.36 -22.58
N SER A 49 1.64 32.82 -23.44
CA SER A 49 2.75 31.97 -23.02
C SER A 49 4.01 32.75 -22.67
N ALA A 50 3.97 34.08 -22.50
CA ALA A 50 5.14 34.85 -22.08
C ALA A 50 5.50 34.57 -20.60
N ASN A 51 6.78 34.55 -20.27
CA ASN A 51 7.24 34.49 -18.86
C ASN A 51 6.71 35.70 -18.08
N GLY A 52 6.22 35.47 -16.87
CA GLY A 52 5.60 36.50 -16.04
C GLY A 52 4.11 36.71 -16.31
N THR A 53 3.51 35.94 -17.24
CA THR A 53 2.05 36.01 -17.47
C THR A 53 1.31 35.66 -16.17
N ALA A 54 0.31 36.47 -15.84
CA ALA A 54 -0.51 36.30 -14.66
C ALA A 54 -1.33 34.99 -14.71
N VAL A 55 -1.30 34.21 -13.62
CA VAL A 55 -2.25 33.12 -13.38
C VAL A 55 -3.41 33.60 -12.49
N GLN A 56 -4.64 33.45 -12.96
CA GLN A 56 -5.83 34.06 -12.38
C GLN A 56 -6.97 33.05 -12.20
N LEU A 57 -8.00 33.43 -11.45
CA LEU A 57 -9.28 32.74 -11.45
C LEU A 57 -10.15 33.30 -12.58
N TYR A 58 -10.73 32.43 -13.40
CA TYR A 58 -11.58 32.84 -14.51
C TYR A 58 -12.69 31.82 -14.79
N THR A 59 -13.82 32.28 -15.33
CA THR A 59 -14.90 31.41 -15.80
C THR A 59 -14.35 30.30 -16.71
N CYS A 60 -14.70 29.05 -16.42
CA CYS A 60 -14.23 27.91 -17.19
C CYS A 60 -14.73 27.99 -18.65
N ASN A 61 -13.81 28.05 -19.61
CA ASN A 61 -14.07 28.26 -21.04
C ASN A 61 -13.46 27.18 -21.94
N GLY A 62 -12.78 26.18 -21.36
CA GLY A 62 -12.25 25.00 -22.06
C GLY A 62 -11.00 25.26 -22.92
N THR A 63 -10.52 26.49 -23.01
CA THR A 63 -9.33 26.83 -23.80
C THR A 63 -8.04 26.24 -23.22
N ALA A 64 -6.98 26.18 -24.02
CA ALA A 64 -5.66 25.69 -23.58
C ALA A 64 -5.06 26.49 -22.41
N ALA A 65 -5.50 27.74 -22.20
CA ALA A 65 -5.12 28.58 -21.07
C ALA A 65 -5.59 28.02 -19.71
N GLN A 66 -6.56 27.09 -19.73
CA GLN A 66 -7.12 26.43 -18.55
C GLN A 66 -6.79 24.94 -18.51
N GLN A 67 -5.99 24.44 -19.45
CA GLN A 67 -5.57 23.04 -19.48
C GLN A 67 -4.21 22.94 -18.78
N TRP A 68 -4.23 22.36 -17.59
CA TRP A 68 -3.05 22.15 -16.77
C TRP A 68 -2.72 20.67 -16.69
N SER A 69 -1.44 20.35 -16.81
CA SER A 69 -0.87 19.05 -16.51
C SER A 69 -0.11 19.18 -15.20
N ALA A 70 -0.59 18.57 -14.13
CA ALA A 70 0.29 18.34 -12.99
C ALA A 70 1.22 17.16 -13.37
N ASN A 71 2.49 17.16 -12.95
CA ASN A 71 3.50 16.19 -13.36
C ASN A 71 4.14 15.51 -12.14
N SER A 72 4.66 14.30 -12.32
CA SER A 72 5.20 13.47 -11.23
C SER A 72 6.52 14.01 -10.67
N ASP A 73 7.15 14.96 -11.39
CA ASP A 73 8.29 15.75 -10.93
C ASP A 73 7.90 16.90 -9.97
N GLY A 74 6.61 17.03 -9.63
CA GLY A 74 6.08 18.07 -8.76
C GLY A 74 5.78 19.39 -9.46
N THR A 75 5.89 19.48 -10.79
CA THR A 75 5.54 20.70 -11.54
C THR A 75 4.08 20.68 -12.02
N ILE A 76 3.41 21.83 -12.00
CA ILE A 76 2.10 22.04 -12.63
C ILE A 76 2.31 22.89 -13.88
N ARG A 77 1.85 22.45 -15.05
CA ARG A 77 2.23 23.04 -16.34
C ARG A 77 1.03 23.42 -17.21
N ALA A 78 1.09 24.55 -17.88
CA ALA A 78 0.17 24.97 -18.94
C ALA A 78 0.94 25.68 -20.04
N LEU A 79 0.47 25.56 -21.28
CA LEU A 79 1.09 26.21 -22.45
C LEU A 79 2.61 25.93 -22.57
N GLY A 80 3.07 24.76 -22.13
CA GLY A 80 4.48 24.36 -22.15
C GLY A 80 5.36 24.96 -21.05
N LYS A 81 4.77 25.66 -20.06
CA LYS A 81 5.47 26.34 -18.97
C LYS A 81 4.94 25.94 -17.60
N CYS A 82 5.66 26.29 -16.54
CA CYS A 82 5.38 25.91 -15.16
C CYS A 82 4.60 26.99 -14.39
N LEU A 83 3.72 26.54 -13.49
CA LEU A 83 3.11 27.31 -12.42
C LEU A 83 4.20 27.72 -11.43
N ASP A 84 4.42 29.01 -11.25
CA ASP A 84 5.61 29.54 -10.62
C ASP A 84 5.27 30.60 -9.56
N VAL A 85 5.91 30.50 -8.39
CA VAL A 85 5.87 31.56 -7.38
C VAL A 85 6.89 32.64 -7.74
N THR A 86 6.40 33.86 -7.97
CA THR A 86 7.25 34.99 -8.41
C THR A 86 8.46 35.16 -7.49
N SER A 87 9.65 35.17 -8.09
CA SER A 87 10.94 35.31 -7.42
C SER A 87 11.24 34.26 -6.33
N ALA A 88 10.60 33.08 -6.38
CA ALA A 88 10.71 32.03 -5.37
C ALA A 88 10.39 32.50 -3.93
N SER A 89 9.59 33.55 -3.80
CA SER A 89 9.25 34.12 -2.49
C SER A 89 8.46 33.13 -1.64
N THR A 90 8.76 33.06 -0.34
CA THR A 90 8.00 32.27 0.63
C THR A 90 7.01 33.13 1.45
N ALA A 91 6.90 34.42 1.14
CA ALA A 91 6.02 35.35 1.84
C ALA A 91 4.53 35.15 1.47
N ASN A 92 3.63 35.42 2.41
CA ASN A 92 2.20 35.49 2.09
C ASN A 92 1.95 36.61 1.08
N GLY A 93 1.09 36.34 0.09
CA GLY A 93 0.75 37.30 -0.95
C GLY A 93 1.67 37.29 -2.16
N ALA A 94 2.74 36.47 -2.17
CA ALA A 94 3.56 36.29 -3.35
C ALA A 94 2.72 35.75 -4.52
N LYS A 95 2.76 36.43 -5.66
CA LYS A 95 1.87 36.15 -6.79
C LYS A 95 2.33 34.97 -7.63
N ILE A 96 1.35 34.29 -8.22
CA ILE A 96 1.60 33.19 -9.16
C ILE A 96 1.69 33.72 -10.59
N GLN A 97 2.67 33.20 -11.32
CA GLN A 97 2.94 33.51 -12.71
C GLN A 97 3.17 32.22 -13.51
N LEU A 98 3.13 32.35 -14.83
CA LEU A 98 3.61 31.35 -15.76
C LEU A 98 5.09 31.62 -16.06
N TRP A 99 5.95 30.62 -15.93
CA TRP A 99 7.39 30.76 -16.17
C TRP A 99 8.00 29.51 -16.79
N ASP A 100 9.13 29.66 -17.48
CA ASP A 100 9.91 28.52 -17.95
C ASP A 100 10.24 27.54 -16.83
N CYS A 101 10.08 26.25 -17.09
CA CYS A 101 10.41 25.24 -16.10
C CYS A 101 11.91 25.25 -15.82
N ASN A 102 12.30 25.56 -14.58
CA ASN A 102 13.69 25.85 -14.18
C ASN A 102 14.19 24.97 -13.02
N GLY A 103 13.36 24.04 -12.51
CA GLY A 103 13.72 23.07 -11.47
C GLY A 103 13.90 23.66 -10.07
N THR A 104 13.53 24.93 -9.85
CA THR A 104 13.61 25.56 -8.54
C THR A 104 12.40 25.26 -7.66
N GLY A 105 12.53 25.53 -6.36
CA GLY A 105 11.43 25.40 -5.39
C GLY A 105 10.20 26.25 -5.69
N ALA A 106 10.34 27.32 -6.50
CA ALA A 106 9.23 28.16 -6.95
C ALA A 106 8.18 27.38 -7.78
N GLN A 107 8.58 26.23 -8.33
CA GLN A 107 7.77 25.42 -9.25
C GLN A 107 7.47 24.02 -8.68
N SER A 108 7.80 23.79 -7.41
CA SER A 108 7.55 22.52 -6.72
C SER A 108 6.22 22.59 -5.96
N TRP A 109 5.26 21.80 -6.42
CA TRP A 109 3.88 21.79 -5.93
C TRP A 109 3.45 20.39 -5.51
N ARG A 110 2.60 20.32 -4.50
CA ARG A 110 1.95 19.10 -4.02
C ARG A 110 0.45 19.33 -3.90
N ILE A 111 -0.35 18.44 -4.49
CA ILE A 111 -1.81 18.51 -4.43
C ILE A 111 -2.25 17.52 -3.35
N THR A 112 -2.91 18.00 -2.28
CA THR A 112 -3.28 17.16 -1.13
C THR A 112 -4.67 16.55 -1.30
N ALA A 113 -4.97 15.45 -0.60
CA ALA A 113 -6.34 14.91 -0.48
C ALA A 113 -7.35 15.92 0.09
N ALA A 114 -6.90 16.89 0.88
CA ALA A 114 -7.72 17.99 1.39
C ALA A 114 -8.02 19.06 0.32
N ARG A 115 -7.65 18.82 -0.95
CA ARG A 115 -7.79 19.70 -2.11
C ARG A 115 -6.96 20.98 -2.01
N ASP A 116 -5.85 20.95 -1.28
CA ASP A 116 -4.89 22.06 -1.27
C ASP A 116 -3.86 21.87 -2.38
N ILE A 117 -3.44 22.94 -3.05
CA ILE A 117 -2.25 22.93 -3.92
C ILE A 117 -1.16 23.67 -3.17
N VAL A 118 -0.19 22.95 -2.60
CA VAL A 118 0.82 23.48 -1.69
C VAL A 118 2.14 23.63 -2.43
N ASN A 119 2.73 24.83 -2.41
CA ASN A 119 4.13 24.99 -2.80
C ASN A 119 5.01 24.35 -1.72
N VAL A 120 5.80 23.35 -2.11
CA VAL A 120 6.57 22.52 -1.16
C VAL A 120 7.66 23.34 -0.46
N SER A 121 8.31 24.25 -1.18
CA SER A 121 9.41 25.05 -0.63
C SER A 121 8.95 26.18 0.29
N ALA A 122 7.76 26.74 0.05
CA ALA A 122 7.18 27.80 0.87
C ALA A 122 6.27 27.28 1.99
N ASP A 123 5.85 26.00 1.94
CA ASP A 123 4.83 25.38 2.79
C ASP A 123 3.53 26.21 2.84
N LYS A 124 3.07 26.64 1.66
CA LYS A 124 1.92 27.55 1.50
C LYS A 124 1.01 27.14 0.36
N CYS A 125 -0.27 27.42 0.52
CA CYS A 125 -1.33 27.02 -0.39
C CYS A 125 -1.54 28.04 -1.51
N LEU A 126 -1.83 27.54 -2.72
CA LEU A 126 -2.39 28.31 -3.82
C LEU A 126 -3.72 28.90 -3.37
N ASP A 127 -3.84 30.21 -3.51
CA ASP A 127 -4.86 31.03 -2.87
C ASP A 127 -5.43 32.03 -3.86
N VAL A 128 -6.76 32.16 -3.91
CA VAL A 128 -7.41 33.28 -4.59
C VAL A 128 -7.34 34.51 -3.69
N THR A 129 -6.66 35.56 -4.17
CA THR A 129 -6.48 36.81 -3.42
C THR A 129 -7.85 37.36 -2.96
N ASP A 130 -7.93 37.71 -1.68
CA ASP A 130 -9.11 38.28 -1.02
C ASP A 130 -10.39 37.44 -1.09
N ASN A 131 -10.28 36.13 -1.39
CA ASN A 131 -11.43 35.23 -1.61
C ASN A 131 -12.42 35.79 -2.68
N SER A 132 -11.90 36.53 -3.65
CA SER A 132 -12.70 37.15 -4.71
C SER A 132 -13.11 36.13 -5.78
N SER A 133 -14.40 36.03 -6.05
CA SER A 133 -14.94 35.19 -7.14
C SER A 133 -14.99 35.89 -8.50
N ALA A 134 -14.47 37.12 -8.61
CA ALA A 134 -14.44 37.88 -9.87
C ALA A 134 -13.51 37.23 -10.91
N ASP A 135 -13.88 37.33 -12.18
CA ASP A 135 -12.97 36.96 -13.27
C ASP A 135 -11.75 37.88 -13.27
N GLY A 136 -10.57 37.28 -13.37
CA GLY A 136 -9.29 38.00 -13.29
C GLY A 136 -8.71 38.15 -11.88
N ALA A 137 -9.37 37.59 -10.85
CA ALA A 137 -8.80 37.57 -9.50
C ALA A 137 -7.43 36.85 -9.52
N ARG A 138 -6.38 37.53 -9.02
CA ARG A 138 -5.01 37.00 -9.06
C ARG A 138 -4.84 35.84 -8.08
N LEU A 139 -4.10 34.81 -8.49
CA LEU A 139 -3.65 33.77 -7.57
C LEU A 139 -2.35 34.17 -6.87
N GLN A 140 -2.21 33.71 -5.64
CA GLN A 140 -1.05 33.93 -4.77
C GLN A 140 -0.74 32.66 -3.98
N ILE A 141 0.36 32.67 -3.21
CA ILE A 141 0.53 31.75 -2.09
C ILE A 141 0.14 32.43 -0.77
N TRP A 142 -0.48 31.67 0.12
CA TRP A 142 -0.80 32.10 1.47
C TRP A 142 -0.69 30.93 2.45
N THR A 143 -0.53 31.22 3.75
CA THR A 143 -0.63 30.22 4.80
C THR A 143 -1.89 29.36 4.58
N CYS A 144 -1.74 28.05 4.63
CA CYS A 144 -2.86 27.13 4.46
C CYS A 144 -3.85 27.29 5.63
N THR A 145 -5.03 27.84 5.34
CA THR A 145 -6.11 28.09 6.32
C THR A 145 -7.24 27.08 6.21
N GLY A 146 -7.31 26.33 5.09
CA GLY A 146 -8.42 25.44 4.79
C GLY A 146 -9.67 26.16 4.24
N ALA A 147 -9.61 27.48 4.03
CA ALA A 147 -10.70 28.28 3.48
C ALA A 147 -11.01 27.92 2.01
N ALA A 148 -12.23 28.24 1.57
CA ALA A 148 -12.74 27.86 0.25
C ALA A 148 -11.90 28.39 -0.93
N ASN A 149 -11.25 29.55 -0.79
CA ASN A 149 -10.34 30.13 -1.79
C ASN A 149 -9.00 29.38 -1.95
N GLN A 150 -8.75 28.36 -1.13
CA GLN A 150 -7.55 27.52 -1.19
C GLN A 150 -7.86 26.08 -1.59
N LYS A 151 -9.13 25.79 -1.95
CA LYS A 151 -9.58 24.45 -2.32
C LYS A 151 -9.73 24.32 -3.82
N TRP A 152 -9.05 23.32 -4.38
CA TRP A 152 -8.90 23.10 -5.81
C TRP A 152 -9.15 21.64 -6.19
N THR A 153 -9.89 21.43 -7.28
CA THR A 153 -10.05 20.15 -7.95
C THR A 153 -9.16 20.18 -9.18
N ALA A 154 -8.02 19.48 -9.15
CA ALA A 154 -7.04 19.46 -10.23
C ALA A 154 -7.08 18.14 -11.03
N PRO A 155 -6.65 18.14 -12.32
CA PRO A 155 -6.47 16.93 -13.11
C PRO A 155 -5.34 16.10 -12.51
N ALA A 156 -5.64 14.85 -12.20
CA ALA A 156 -4.72 13.99 -11.48
C ALA A 156 -3.56 13.56 -12.38
N VAL A 157 -2.36 14.09 -12.18
CA VAL A 157 -1.16 13.28 -12.48
C VAL A 157 -1.31 11.94 -11.81
N GLY A 158 -0.80 10.88 -12.42
CA GLY A 158 -0.19 9.85 -11.61
C GLY A 158 0.94 10.47 -10.75
N GLY A 159 0.61 10.95 -9.54
CA GLY A 159 1.53 11.47 -8.50
C GLY A 159 1.41 12.98 -8.20
N GLY A 160 1.01 13.47 -7.01
CA GLY A 160 0.76 12.77 -5.75
C GLY A 160 -0.07 13.55 -4.71
N ASP A 161 -1.07 12.85 -4.18
CA ASP A 161 -1.24 12.58 -2.74
C ASP A 161 0.00 11.81 -2.21
N PRO A 162 0.30 11.66 -0.91
CA PRO A 162 1.13 10.55 -0.46
C PRO A 162 0.32 9.26 -0.69
N GLY A 163 0.26 8.85 -1.95
CA GLY A 163 -0.45 7.70 -2.53
C GLY A 163 -1.97 7.64 -2.28
N PRO A 164 -2.80 7.30 -3.28
CA PRO A 164 -3.60 6.12 -3.02
C PRO A 164 -2.60 5.01 -2.70
N GLY A 165 -2.90 4.16 -1.71
CA GLY A 165 -2.23 2.88 -1.64
C GLY A 165 -2.14 2.29 -3.05
N PRO A 166 -1.06 1.56 -3.36
CA PRO A 166 -0.87 1.02 -4.68
C PRO A 166 -2.18 0.36 -5.08
N GLY A 167 -2.63 0.59 -6.31
CA GLY A 167 -3.91 0.05 -6.77
C GLY A 167 -4.03 -1.39 -6.30
N PRO A 168 -5.22 -1.86 -5.90
CA PRO A 168 -5.45 -2.98 -4.97
C PRO A 168 -4.37 -4.08 -4.93
N GLY A 169 -3.83 -4.48 -6.09
CA GLY A 169 -2.64 -5.33 -6.26
C GLY A 169 -1.35 -4.98 -5.50
N ALA A 170 -0.93 -3.71 -5.30
CA ALA A 170 0.36 -3.43 -4.66
C ALA A 170 0.29 -3.04 -3.17
N GLN A 171 -0.89 -2.70 -2.61
CA GLN A 171 -1.12 -2.80 -1.16
C GLN A 171 -1.35 -4.26 -0.76
N ALA A 172 -1.92 -5.07 -1.65
CA ALA A 172 -2.14 -6.49 -1.40
C ALA A 172 -0.85 -7.24 -1.07
N VAL A 173 0.30 -6.80 -1.61
CA VAL A 173 1.62 -7.38 -1.32
C VAL A 173 2.35 -6.57 -0.26
N ALA A 174 2.23 -7.03 0.99
CA ALA A 174 2.86 -6.40 2.14
C ALA A 174 3.49 -7.43 3.09
N PRO A 175 4.69 -7.97 2.78
CA PRO A 175 5.36 -8.99 3.59
C PRO A 175 5.49 -8.58 5.06
N TYR A 176 5.42 -9.55 5.98
CA TYR A 176 5.65 -9.28 7.39
C TYR A 176 7.12 -8.89 7.62
N LEU A 177 7.34 -7.75 8.29
CA LEU A 177 8.63 -7.27 8.77
C LEU A 177 8.56 -7.15 10.29
N TYR A 178 9.41 -7.88 10.97
CA TYR A 178 9.43 -7.91 12.44
C TYR A 178 10.73 -7.31 12.97
N ASN A 179 10.66 -6.18 13.68
CA ASN A 179 11.85 -5.48 14.17
C ASN A 179 12.45 -6.06 15.46
N GLY A 180 11.78 -7.02 16.11
CA GLY A 180 12.20 -7.53 17.43
C GLY A 180 13.38 -8.50 17.37
N TRP A 181 13.45 -9.38 16.37
CA TRP A 181 14.50 -10.39 16.20
C TRP A 181 14.66 -10.81 14.74
N GLY A 182 15.58 -11.75 14.45
CA GLY A 182 15.72 -12.37 13.12
C GLY A 182 16.45 -11.51 12.10
N SER A 183 17.30 -10.58 12.54
CA SER A 183 18.07 -9.68 11.67
C SER A 183 17.18 -8.95 10.65
N PRO A 184 16.25 -8.10 11.10
CA PRO A 184 15.33 -7.37 10.22
C PRO A 184 16.10 -6.62 9.13
N PRO A 185 15.73 -6.78 7.84
CA PRO A 185 16.41 -6.07 6.77
C PRO A 185 16.02 -4.60 6.76
N ASN A 186 16.85 -3.78 6.10
CA ASN A 186 16.47 -2.42 5.78
C ASN A 186 15.34 -2.43 4.75
N PRO A 187 14.12 -1.94 5.07
CA PRO A 187 13.00 -2.00 4.16
C PRO A 187 13.21 -1.17 2.90
N VAL A 188 13.96 -0.06 2.96
CA VAL A 188 14.25 0.78 1.79
C VAL A 188 15.07 0.01 0.76
N THR A 189 16.03 -0.81 1.21
CA THR A 189 16.80 -1.70 0.33
C THR A 189 15.89 -2.72 -0.34
N VAL A 190 14.97 -3.33 0.41
CA VAL A 190 14.00 -4.29 -0.14
C VAL A 190 13.11 -3.60 -1.19
N MET A 191 12.57 -2.42 -0.88
CA MET A 191 11.76 -1.63 -1.82
C MET A 191 12.51 -1.34 -3.13
N GLN A 192 13.79 -0.99 -3.05
CA GLN A 192 14.63 -0.73 -4.23
C GLN A 192 14.89 -2.00 -5.06
N GLN A 193 15.05 -3.15 -4.41
CA GLN A 193 15.42 -4.40 -5.08
C GLN A 193 14.24 -5.23 -5.59
N THR A 194 13.04 -5.01 -5.04
CA THR A 194 11.85 -5.83 -5.37
C THR A 194 10.68 -5.01 -5.89
N GLY A 195 10.67 -3.70 -5.68
CA GLY A 195 9.57 -2.82 -6.07
C GLY A 195 8.40 -2.80 -5.10
N VAL A 196 8.36 -3.67 -4.07
CA VAL A 196 7.30 -3.61 -3.05
C VAL A 196 7.31 -2.27 -2.35
N LYS A 197 6.13 -1.78 -1.97
CA LYS A 197 5.96 -0.48 -1.30
C LYS A 197 5.30 -0.56 0.07
N TRP A 198 4.82 -1.75 0.46
CA TRP A 198 4.10 -1.96 1.71
C TRP A 198 4.75 -3.05 2.52
N PHE A 199 4.70 -2.88 3.84
CA PHE A 199 5.17 -3.87 4.81
C PHE A 199 4.15 -4.04 5.92
N THR A 200 3.89 -5.29 6.30
CA THR A 200 3.09 -5.57 7.50
C THR A 200 4.04 -5.57 8.69
N LEU A 201 3.92 -4.59 9.59
CA LEU A 201 4.81 -4.48 10.75
C LEU A 201 4.28 -5.32 11.90
N ALA A 202 5.05 -6.32 12.30
CA ALA A 202 4.75 -7.21 13.41
C ALA A 202 5.48 -6.77 14.69
N PHE A 203 4.89 -6.87 15.88
CA PHE A 203 3.46 -6.87 16.15
C PHE A 203 3.16 -5.75 17.14
N VAL A 204 1.95 -5.21 17.09
CA VAL A 204 1.40 -4.41 18.17
C VAL A 204 0.75 -5.37 19.16
N LEU A 205 1.23 -5.32 20.40
CA LEU A 205 0.76 -6.12 21.52
C LEU A 205 0.41 -5.21 22.69
N SER A 206 -0.06 -5.83 23.76
CA SER A 206 -0.30 -5.22 25.06
C SER A 206 0.94 -5.36 25.96
N ASN A 207 1.12 -4.44 26.90
CA ASN A 207 2.14 -4.57 27.94
C ASN A 207 1.65 -5.35 29.17
N GLY A 208 0.63 -6.21 29.01
CA GLY A 208 -0.11 -6.86 30.09
C GLY A 208 -1.37 -6.11 30.52
N TYR A 209 -1.59 -4.90 30.00
CA TYR A 209 -2.82 -4.12 30.12
C TYR A 209 -3.29 -3.67 28.75
N CYS A 210 -4.49 -3.09 28.63
CA CYS A 210 -5.02 -2.52 27.39
C CYS A 210 -4.27 -1.24 26.95
N ASN A 211 -2.98 -1.38 26.65
CA ASN A 211 -2.08 -0.32 26.22
C ASN A 211 -1.22 -0.83 25.06
N PRO A 212 -1.41 -0.31 23.83
CA PRO A 212 -0.70 -0.79 22.66
C PRO A 212 0.79 -0.40 22.71
N MET A 213 1.64 -1.39 22.51
CA MET A 213 3.10 -1.27 22.43
C MET A 213 3.62 -2.22 21.35
N TRP A 214 4.70 -1.85 20.67
CA TRP A 214 5.36 -2.77 19.77
C TRP A 214 5.94 -3.93 20.59
N ASP A 215 5.54 -5.15 20.28
CA ASP A 215 5.99 -6.37 20.95
C ASP A 215 5.75 -6.37 22.48
N GLY A 216 4.80 -5.56 22.94
CA GLY A 216 4.41 -5.42 24.35
C GLY A 216 5.43 -4.68 25.22
N GLN A 217 6.58 -4.30 24.65
CA GLN A 217 7.71 -3.74 25.41
C GLN A 217 8.36 -2.53 24.74
N ARG A 218 8.36 -2.46 23.40
CA ARG A 218 8.90 -1.31 22.66
C ARG A 218 7.86 -0.19 22.59
N PRO A 219 8.28 1.08 22.74
CA PRO A 219 7.35 2.19 22.84
C PRO A 219 6.57 2.39 21.53
N LEU A 220 5.29 2.77 21.64
CA LEU A 220 4.46 3.05 20.47
C LEU A 220 5.02 4.17 19.61
N THR A 221 5.80 5.12 20.13
CA THR A 221 6.46 6.19 19.37
C THR A 221 7.90 6.39 19.86
N GLY A 222 8.76 6.97 19.03
CA GLY A 222 10.17 7.26 19.31
C GLY A 222 11.14 6.08 19.16
N GLY A 223 10.63 4.87 18.90
CA GLY A 223 11.41 3.64 18.81
C GLY A 223 11.80 3.21 17.40
N VAL A 224 12.43 2.03 17.33
CA VAL A 224 12.84 1.38 16.06
C VAL A 224 11.68 1.25 15.08
N ASP A 225 10.49 0.89 15.57
CA ASP A 225 9.32 0.68 14.72
C ASP A 225 8.86 2.00 14.07
N GLN A 226 8.85 3.13 14.79
CA GLN A 226 8.56 4.43 14.19
C GLN A 226 9.64 4.85 13.17
N ASN A 227 10.92 4.56 13.45
CA ASN A 227 12.01 4.84 12.51
C ASN A 227 11.87 4.01 11.22
N THR A 228 11.44 2.76 11.32
CA THR A 228 11.10 1.89 10.18
C THR A 228 9.95 2.50 9.37
N ILE A 229 8.86 2.92 10.03
CA ILE A 229 7.71 3.58 9.38
C ILE A 229 8.15 4.84 8.62
N ASN A 230 8.93 5.70 9.28
CA ASN A 230 9.43 6.94 8.68
C ASN A 230 10.33 6.65 7.47
N SER A 231 11.16 5.61 7.54
CA SER A 231 12.05 5.22 6.44
C SER A 231 11.28 4.69 5.23
N VAL A 232 10.28 3.82 5.46
CA VAL A 232 9.40 3.30 4.41
C VAL A 232 8.65 4.45 3.72
N ARG A 233 8.06 5.36 4.50
CA ARG A 233 7.34 6.53 3.97
C ARG A 233 8.25 7.50 3.24
N GLY A 234 9.45 7.75 3.77
CA GLY A 234 10.48 8.55 3.11
C GLY A 234 10.91 7.98 1.74
N ALA A 235 10.78 6.65 1.55
CA ALA A 235 11.04 5.97 0.28
C ALA A 235 9.79 5.79 -0.62
N GLY A 236 8.68 6.46 -0.28
CA GLY A 236 7.43 6.44 -1.05
C GLY A 236 6.59 5.18 -0.87
N GLY A 237 6.76 4.47 0.26
CA GLY A 237 5.92 3.35 0.67
C GLY A 237 4.99 3.71 1.84
N ASP A 238 4.32 2.71 2.39
CA ASP A 238 3.58 2.83 3.66
C ASP A 238 3.56 1.49 4.40
N VAL A 239 2.90 1.44 5.56
CA VAL A 239 2.92 0.27 6.45
C VAL A 239 1.53 -0.19 6.87
N ILE A 240 1.45 -1.45 7.30
CA ILE A 240 0.28 -2.07 7.89
C ILE A 240 0.69 -2.64 9.26
N PRO A 241 0.54 -1.88 10.36
CA PRO A 241 0.70 -2.45 11.69
C PRO A 241 -0.24 -3.64 11.89
N SER A 242 0.33 -4.78 12.27
CA SER A 242 -0.39 -5.99 12.61
C SER A 242 -0.50 -6.13 14.12
N PHE A 243 -1.72 -6.36 14.62
CA PHE A 243 -2.04 -6.55 16.03
C PHE A 243 -2.14 -8.04 16.33
N GLY A 244 -1.55 -8.51 17.43
CA GLY A 244 -1.63 -9.91 17.85
C GLY A 244 -0.42 -10.76 17.42
N GLY A 245 -0.66 -11.83 16.66
CA GLY A 245 0.31 -12.88 16.33
C GLY A 245 0.33 -14.03 17.34
N TRP A 246 1.16 -15.04 17.10
CA TRP A 246 1.16 -16.29 17.87
C TRP A 246 1.40 -16.10 19.38
N SER A 247 2.29 -15.17 19.76
CA SER A 247 2.81 -15.03 21.12
C SER A 247 2.63 -13.63 21.72
N GLY A 248 2.86 -13.53 23.03
CA GLY A 248 2.77 -12.27 23.77
C GLY A 248 1.35 -11.92 24.23
N ASN A 249 1.22 -10.81 24.96
CA ASN A 249 -0.08 -10.38 25.50
C ASN A 249 -0.88 -9.66 24.41
N LYS A 250 -1.93 -10.28 23.90
CA LYS A 250 -2.78 -9.72 22.84
C LYS A 250 -3.67 -8.61 23.40
N LEU A 251 -3.87 -7.54 22.63
CA LEU A 251 -4.79 -6.47 23.03
C LEU A 251 -6.23 -6.99 23.09
N GLU A 252 -6.57 -7.90 22.17
CA GLU A 252 -7.84 -8.58 22.02
C GLU A 252 -8.24 -9.29 23.32
N GLU A 253 -7.26 -9.83 24.05
CA GLU A 253 -7.44 -10.49 25.35
C GLU A 253 -7.30 -9.52 26.53
N SER A 254 -6.36 -8.58 26.44
CA SER A 254 -6.01 -7.67 27.55
C SER A 254 -7.02 -6.55 27.77
N CYS A 255 -7.77 -6.16 26.75
CA CYS A 255 -8.82 -5.13 26.84
C CYS A 255 -10.11 -5.73 27.38
N GLY A 256 -10.68 -5.11 28.43
CA GLY A 256 -11.85 -5.61 29.14
C GLY A 256 -13.16 -5.37 28.38
N SER A 257 -13.20 -4.40 27.48
CA SER A 257 -14.40 -4.03 26.72
C SER A 257 -14.11 -3.69 25.25
N THR A 258 -15.16 -3.70 24.43
CA THR A 258 -15.12 -3.25 23.03
C THR A 258 -14.59 -1.83 22.89
N GLY A 259 -15.02 -0.91 23.77
CA GLY A 259 -14.59 0.48 23.74
C GLY A 259 -13.10 0.63 24.06
N GLU A 260 -12.59 -0.12 25.04
CA GLU A 260 -11.16 -0.15 25.36
C GLU A 260 -10.33 -0.68 24.19
N LEU A 261 -10.76 -1.80 23.58
CA LEU A 261 -10.06 -2.38 22.42
C LEU A 261 -10.06 -1.43 21.22
N ALA A 262 -11.22 -0.83 20.90
CA ALA A 262 -11.32 0.17 19.84
C ALA A 262 -10.42 1.38 20.10
N ASN A 263 -10.36 1.87 21.33
CA ASN A 263 -9.46 2.96 21.71
C ASN A 263 -7.99 2.57 21.57
N ALA A 264 -7.61 1.33 21.92
CA ALA A 264 -6.25 0.84 21.74
C ALA A 264 -5.86 0.79 20.26
N TYR A 265 -6.70 0.23 19.39
CA TYR A 265 -6.48 0.27 17.94
C TYR A 265 -6.39 1.71 17.41
N GLN A 266 -7.32 2.58 17.82
CA GLN A 266 -7.35 3.97 17.37
C GLN A 266 -6.10 4.74 17.78
N ARG A 267 -5.53 4.47 18.96
CA ARG A 267 -4.26 5.09 19.39
C ARG A 267 -3.13 4.80 18.41
N VAL A 268 -3.05 3.59 17.88
CA VAL A 268 -2.02 3.22 16.88
C VAL A 268 -2.34 3.82 15.51
N VAL A 269 -3.61 3.76 15.08
CA VAL A 269 -4.08 4.41 13.84
C VAL A 269 -3.74 5.90 13.84
N SER A 270 -4.07 6.61 14.92
CA SER A 270 -3.81 8.04 15.05
C SER A 270 -2.33 8.38 15.22
N ALA A 271 -1.55 7.56 15.94
CA ALA A 271 -0.11 7.81 16.13
C ALA A 271 0.66 7.87 14.81
N TYR A 272 0.19 7.15 13.79
CA TYR A 272 0.86 7.04 12.51
C TYR A 272 0.02 7.51 11.32
N GLY A 273 -1.22 7.95 11.50
CA GLY A 273 -2.12 8.28 10.39
C GLY A 273 -2.28 7.08 9.43
N LEU A 274 -2.59 5.92 9.97
CA LEU A 274 -2.62 4.67 9.20
C LEU A 274 -3.77 4.63 8.20
N ARG A 275 -3.47 4.11 7.00
CA ARG A 275 -4.46 3.81 5.96
C ARG A 275 -4.90 2.35 5.99
N ALA A 276 -4.15 1.48 6.67
CA ALA A 276 -4.43 0.07 6.78
C ALA A 276 -3.98 -0.51 8.12
N ILE A 277 -4.72 -1.50 8.62
CA ILE A 277 -4.35 -2.31 9.78
C ILE A 277 -4.61 -3.79 9.50
N ASP A 278 -3.92 -4.65 10.23
CA ASP A 278 -4.12 -6.10 10.20
C ASP A 278 -4.34 -6.63 11.62
N ILE A 279 -5.34 -7.47 11.82
CA ILE A 279 -5.55 -8.16 13.09
C ILE A 279 -5.17 -9.63 12.89
N ASP A 280 -3.98 -9.99 13.34
CA ASP A 280 -3.47 -11.35 13.34
C ASP A 280 -3.92 -12.05 14.65
N ILE A 281 -5.08 -12.70 14.59
CA ILE A 281 -5.74 -13.26 15.76
C ILE A 281 -5.58 -14.78 15.78
N GLU A 282 -4.78 -15.25 16.74
CA GLU A 282 -4.37 -16.66 16.85
C GLU A 282 -4.60 -17.22 18.27
N ALA A 283 -4.48 -18.54 18.40
CA ALA A 283 -4.49 -19.27 19.68
C ALA A 283 -5.68 -18.89 20.58
N SER A 284 -5.44 -18.67 21.89
CA SER A 284 -6.51 -18.40 22.87
C SER A 284 -7.38 -17.18 22.54
N ALA A 285 -6.83 -16.17 21.87
CA ALA A 285 -7.61 -15.01 21.42
C ALA A 285 -8.59 -15.39 20.30
N TYR A 286 -8.16 -16.27 19.38
CA TYR A 286 -9.02 -16.80 18.33
C TYR A 286 -10.04 -17.78 18.89
N ASP A 287 -9.63 -18.70 19.77
CA ASP A 287 -10.49 -19.78 20.27
C ASP A 287 -11.62 -19.30 21.20
N ASN A 288 -11.56 -18.05 21.67
CA ASN A 288 -12.53 -17.48 22.60
C ASN A 288 -13.61 -16.67 21.86
N PRO A 289 -14.88 -17.13 21.81
CA PRO A 289 -15.94 -16.45 21.08
C PRO A 289 -16.27 -15.04 21.60
N THR A 290 -16.05 -14.78 22.90
CA THR A 290 -16.24 -13.45 23.49
C THR A 290 -15.16 -12.48 23.00
N VAL A 291 -13.92 -12.96 22.89
CA VAL A 291 -12.81 -12.18 22.33
C VAL A 291 -13.07 -11.91 20.85
N GLN A 292 -13.45 -12.92 20.07
CA GLN A 292 -13.83 -12.74 18.66
C GLN A 292 -14.89 -11.64 18.51
N GLN A 293 -16.00 -11.72 19.25
CA GLN A 293 -17.09 -10.74 19.15
C GLN A 293 -16.62 -9.32 19.52
N ARG A 294 -15.85 -9.19 20.60
CA ARG A 294 -15.29 -7.91 21.03
C ARG A 294 -14.37 -7.31 19.96
N THR A 295 -13.52 -8.12 19.33
CA THR A 295 -12.65 -7.70 18.23
C THR A 295 -13.46 -7.22 17.04
N ILE A 296 -14.50 -7.94 16.63
CA ILE A 296 -15.41 -7.53 15.54
C ILE A 296 -16.06 -6.18 15.84
N ASP A 297 -16.64 -6.00 17.03
CA ASP A 297 -17.34 -4.76 17.37
C ASP A 297 -16.37 -3.58 17.52
N ALA A 298 -15.12 -3.84 17.94
CA ALA A 298 -14.06 -2.83 17.97
C ALA A 298 -13.66 -2.41 16.55
N LEU A 299 -13.52 -3.36 15.62
CA LEU A 299 -13.22 -3.09 14.22
C LEU A 299 -14.34 -2.30 13.52
N LYS A 300 -15.60 -2.54 13.85
CA LYS A 300 -16.72 -1.69 13.38
C LYS A 300 -16.53 -0.24 13.81
N THR A 301 -16.13 -0.03 15.05
CA THR A 301 -15.84 1.32 15.58
C THR A 301 -14.67 1.95 14.83
N ILE A 302 -13.61 1.19 14.55
CA ILE A 302 -12.46 1.67 13.78
C ILE A 302 -12.83 2.07 12.35
N LYS A 303 -13.58 1.24 11.62
CA LYS A 303 -14.04 1.59 10.26
C LYS A 303 -14.99 2.79 10.27
N GLY A 304 -15.81 2.94 11.30
CA GLY A 304 -16.69 4.11 11.47
C GLY A 304 -15.91 5.40 11.74
N ASN A 305 -14.86 5.34 12.57
CA ASN A 305 -14.04 6.50 12.93
C ASN A 305 -13.05 6.91 11.84
N ASN A 306 -12.65 5.98 10.97
CA ASN A 306 -11.62 6.20 9.96
C ASN A 306 -12.14 5.78 8.58
N PRO A 307 -12.99 6.61 7.93
CA PRO A 307 -13.52 6.30 6.61
C PRO A 307 -12.39 6.03 5.60
N GLY A 308 -12.48 4.89 4.90
CA GLY A 308 -11.48 4.47 3.92
C GLY A 308 -10.30 3.68 4.50
N ILE A 309 -10.26 3.40 5.81
CA ILE A 309 -9.25 2.51 6.38
C ILE A 309 -9.46 1.07 5.87
N THR A 310 -8.38 0.48 5.37
CA THR A 310 -8.33 -0.94 5.03
C THR A 310 -8.15 -1.77 6.29
N VAL A 311 -8.98 -2.79 6.47
CA VAL A 311 -8.89 -3.72 7.60
C VAL A 311 -8.69 -5.13 7.07
N TYR A 312 -7.58 -5.73 7.48
CA TYR A 312 -7.29 -7.14 7.29
C TYR A 312 -7.50 -7.90 8.60
N VAL A 313 -8.01 -9.12 8.50
CA VAL A 313 -8.07 -10.05 9.63
C VAL A 313 -7.37 -11.33 9.21
N THR A 314 -6.23 -11.59 9.83
CA THR A 314 -5.38 -12.75 9.56
C THR A 314 -5.67 -13.84 10.60
N ILE A 315 -5.97 -15.05 10.14
CA ILE A 315 -6.41 -16.18 10.97
C ILE A 315 -5.72 -17.48 10.57
N GLY A 316 -5.60 -18.39 11.53
CA GLY A 316 -5.21 -19.78 11.26
C GLY A 316 -6.21 -20.48 10.33
N THR A 317 -5.76 -21.57 9.70
CA THR A 317 -6.61 -22.32 8.77
C THR A 317 -6.29 -23.81 8.82
N GLY A 318 -7.27 -24.63 8.45
CA GLY A 318 -7.01 -26.01 8.11
C GLY A 318 -6.68 -26.16 6.63
N GLN A 319 -6.25 -27.35 6.26
CA GLN A 319 -5.96 -27.75 4.88
C GLN A 319 -7.13 -27.57 3.88
N ASN A 320 -8.35 -27.32 4.36
CA ASN A 320 -9.57 -27.12 3.56
C ASN A 320 -10.28 -25.80 3.90
N GLY A 321 -9.57 -24.84 4.51
CA GLY A 321 -10.11 -23.56 4.95
C GLY A 321 -10.26 -23.45 6.47
N PRO A 322 -10.57 -22.24 6.97
CA PRO A 322 -10.78 -22.00 8.40
C PRO A 322 -12.17 -22.46 8.83
N ASP A 323 -12.43 -22.52 10.14
CA ASP A 323 -13.80 -22.56 10.62
C ASP A 323 -14.55 -21.25 10.30
N ALA A 324 -15.87 -21.27 10.49
CA ALA A 324 -16.73 -20.15 10.11
C ALA A 324 -17.07 -19.21 11.27
N GLY A 325 -16.62 -19.49 12.50
CA GLY A 325 -17.12 -18.84 13.72
C GLY A 325 -16.95 -17.32 13.70
N MET A 326 -15.71 -16.85 13.59
CA MET A 326 -15.42 -15.42 13.62
C MET A 326 -15.97 -14.69 12.38
N ILE A 327 -15.92 -15.32 11.20
CA ILE A 327 -16.43 -14.76 9.95
C ILE A 327 -17.96 -14.57 10.02
N ASN A 328 -18.68 -15.55 10.54
CA ASN A 328 -20.13 -15.47 10.72
C ASN A 328 -20.52 -14.41 11.76
N ARG A 329 -19.72 -14.22 12.82
CA ARG A 329 -19.93 -13.14 13.79
C ARG A 329 -19.77 -11.78 13.14
N ALA A 330 -18.73 -11.59 12.34
CA ALA A 330 -18.51 -10.36 11.60
C ALA A 330 -19.69 -10.03 10.67
N ALA A 331 -20.12 -11.00 9.86
CA ALA A 331 -21.26 -10.85 8.96
C ALA A 331 -22.55 -10.53 9.74
N SER A 332 -22.82 -11.25 10.83
CA SER A 332 -24.01 -11.03 11.66
C SER A 332 -23.99 -9.67 12.37
N SER A 333 -22.81 -9.18 12.75
CA SER A 333 -22.62 -7.83 13.27
C SER A 333 -22.65 -6.75 12.18
N GLY A 334 -22.72 -7.11 10.89
CA GLY A 334 -22.66 -6.16 9.77
C GLY A 334 -21.29 -5.53 9.55
N LEU A 335 -20.21 -6.14 10.06
CA LEU A 335 -18.84 -5.74 9.73
C LEU A 335 -18.44 -6.37 8.40
N THR A 336 -18.03 -5.57 7.43
CA THR A 336 -17.23 -6.03 6.31
C THR A 336 -15.77 -5.63 6.52
N VAL A 337 -14.86 -6.54 6.20
CA VAL A 337 -13.41 -6.29 6.19
C VAL A 337 -12.91 -6.38 4.75
N ASP A 338 -11.76 -5.79 4.50
CA ASP A 338 -11.19 -5.69 3.16
C ASP A 338 -10.53 -7.02 2.75
N SER A 339 -9.99 -7.79 3.69
CA SER A 339 -9.62 -9.19 3.48
C SER A 339 -9.73 -10.02 4.75
N TRP A 340 -10.37 -11.19 4.63
CA TRP A 340 -10.08 -12.33 5.50
C TRP A 340 -8.85 -13.04 4.95
N THR A 341 -7.80 -13.18 5.75
CA THR A 341 -6.51 -13.70 5.28
C THR A 341 -6.16 -14.95 6.07
N ILE A 342 -5.89 -16.04 5.38
CA ILE A 342 -5.50 -17.29 6.05
C ILE A 342 -3.99 -17.45 6.11
N MET A 343 -3.52 -18.18 7.10
CA MET A 343 -2.15 -18.66 7.24
C MET A 343 -2.03 -20.15 6.87
N PRO A 344 -1.90 -20.52 5.58
CA PRO A 344 -1.92 -21.91 5.14
C PRO A 344 -0.55 -22.60 5.26
N PHE A 345 -0.05 -22.68 6.47
CA PHE A 345 1.17 -23.39 6.83
C PHE A 345 1.00 -23.98 8.23
N ASN A 346 1.96 -24.79 8.67
CA ASN A 346 1.90 -25.51 9.93
C ASN A 346 0.74 -26.53 10.02
N PHE A 347 0.38 -27.16 8.91
CA PHE A 347 -0.60 -28.25 8.87
C PHE A 347 -0.05 -29.59 9.41
N GLY A 348 1.26 -29.76 9.31
CA GLY A 348 1.96 -30.99 9.65
C GLY A 348 2.09 -31.95 8.46
N GLY A 349 3.23 -32.65 8.43
CA GLY A 349 3.54 -33.68 7.43
C GLY A 349 4.59 -33.25 6.42
N ASN A 350 5.69 -34.00 6.33
CA ASN A 350 6.80 -33.68 5.45
C ASN A 350 6.48 -34.00 3.98
N GLY A 351 6.99 -33.17 3.06
CA GLY A 351 6.94 -33.43 1.61
C GLY A 351 5.59 -33.14 0.94
N GLN A 352 4.69 -32.43 1.61
CA GLN A 352 3.43 -31.97 1.02
C GLN A 352 3.65 -30.84 -0.01
N ASP A 353 2.79 -30.79 -1.04
CA ASP A 353 2.74 -29.66 -1.98
C ASP A 353 2.01 -28.49 -1.32
N MET A 354 2.78 -27.62 -0.66
CA MET A 354 2.23 -26.47 0.06
C MET A 354 1.57 -25.45 -0.87
N GLY A 355 1.90 -25.42 -2.17
CA GLY A 355 1.24 -24.57 -3.14
C GLY A 355 -0.21 -25.00 -3.34
N ALA A 356 -0.42 -26.29 -3.63
CA ALA A 356 -1.74 -26.88 -3.80
C ALA A 356 -2.58 -26.84 -2.51
N LEU A 357 -1.95 -27.07 -1.34
CA LEU A 357 -2.63 -26.97 -0.05
C LEU A 357 -3.08 -25.54 0.24
N SER A 358 -2.24 -24.54 -0.05
CA SER A 358 -2.58 -23.13 0.18
C SER A 358 -3.75 -22.66 -0.67
N THR A 359 -3.78 -23.02 -1.96
CA THR A 359 -4.91 -22.65 -2.84
C THR A 359 -6.19 -23.39 -2.47
N ARG A 360 -6.10 -24.65 -2.02
CA ARG A 360 -7.25 -25.40 -1.52
C ARG A 360 -7.82 -24.81 -0.22
N ALA A 361 -6.96 -24.40 0.70
CA ALA A 361 -7.39 -23.69 1.90
C ALA A 361 -8.06 -22.35 1.56
N ALA A 362 -7.55 -21.63 0.55
CA ALA A 362 -8.15 -20.40 0.06
C ALA A 362 -9.54 -20.62 -0.56
N ASP A 363 -9.77 -21.71 -1.30
CA ASP A 363 -11.11 -22.09 -1.79
C ASP A 363 -12.09 -22.35 -0.62
N GLY A 364 -11.60 -23.00 0.44
CA GLY A 364 -12.35 -23.20 1.67
C GLY A 364 -12.76 -21.89 2.33
N LEU A 365 -11.79 -20.98 2.50
CA LEU A 365 -12.05 -19.63 3.02
C LEU A 365 -13.05 -18.86 2.14
N LYS A 366 -12.88 -18.90 0.81
CA LYS A 366 -13.82 -18.29 -0.13
C LYS A 366 -15.24 -18.79 0.11
N ASN A 367 -15.43 -20.10 0.29
CA ASN A 367 -16.75 -20.67 0.54
C ASN A 367 -17.34 -20.17 1.88
N THR A 368 -16.51 -20.07 2.92
CA THR A 368 -16.94 -19.51 4.22
C THR A 368 -17.38 -18.06 4.11
N VAL A 369 -16.56 -17.20 3.46
CA VAL A 369 -16.89 -15.78 3.24
C VAL A 369 -18.14 -15.64 2.36
N ARG A 370 -18.22 -16.40 1.26
CA ARG A 370 -19.39 -16.41 0.37
C ARG A 370 -20.67 -16.70 1.12
N ASN A 371 -20.67 -17.75 1.94
CA ASN A 371 -21.85 -18.18 2.67
C ASN A 371 -22.23 -17.18 3.79
N ALA A 372 -21.23 -16.59 4.47
CA ALA A 372 -21.47 -15.65 5.56
C ALA A 372 -22.07 -14.32 5.06
N TYR A 373 -21.59 -13.79 3.92
CA TYR A 373 -21.98 -12.48 3.42
C TYR A 373 -22.97 -12.53 2.25
N GLY A 374 -23.34 -13.71 1.75
CA GLY A 374 -24.22 -13.86 0.59
C GLY A 374 -23.59 -13.36 -0.71
N TYR A 375 -22.26 -13.37 -0.81
CA TYR A 375 -21.53 -12.92 -1.99
C TYR A 375 -21.60 -13.92 -3.13
N SER A 376 -21.30 -13.47 -4.35
CA SER A 376 -20.89 -14.37 -5.43
C SER A 376 -19.49 -14.93 -5.16
N ASP A 377 -19.10 -16.00 -5.86
CA ASP A 377 -17.76 -16.58 -5.74
C ASP A 377 -16.66 -15.56 -6.03
N ASP A 378 -16.82 -14.77 -7.09
CA ASP A 378 -15.89 -13.74 -7.54
C ASP A 378 -15.76 -12.60 -6.52
N GLN A 379 -16.88 -12.14 -5.94
CA GLN A 379 -16.83 -11.19 -4.82
C GLN A 379 -16.12 -11.77 -3.61
N ALA A 380 -16.41 -13.01 -3.23
CA ALA A 380 -15.78 -13.64 -2.09
C ALA A 380 -14.26 -13.80 -2.28
N TYR A 381 -13.79 -14.15 -3.48
CA TYR A 381 -12.35 -14.15 -3.78
C TYR A 381 -11.70 -12.78 -3.59
N ARG A 382 -12.36 -11.70 -4.03
CA ARG A 382 -11.87 -10.32 -3.81
C ARG A 382 -11.95 -9.83 -2.36
N HIS A 383 -12.41 -10.66 -1.44
CA HIS A 383 -12.45 -10.38 0.01
C HIS A 383 -11.60 -11.36 0.83
N ILE A 384 -10.72 -12.12 0.16
CA ILE A 384 -9.82 -13.03 0.85
C ILE A 384 -8.36 -12.83 0.46
N GLY A 385 -7.47 -13.41 1.26
CA GLY A 385 -6.05 -13.38 1.00
C GLY A 385 -5.29 -14.57 1.59
N ILE A 386 -4.02 -14.65 1.21
CA ILE A 386 -3.08 -15.67 1.67
C ILE A 386 -1.90 -14.98 2.37
N SER A 387 -1.61 -15.39 3.59
CA SER A 387 -0.38 -15.08 4.34
C SER A 387 0.43 -16.36 4.49
N SER A 388 1.33 -16.69 3.56
CA SER A 388 2.09 -17.95 3.63
C SER A 388 3.29 -17.85 4.60
N MET A 389 4.12 -18.88 4.66
CA MET A 389 5.41 -18.85 5.35
C MET A 389 6.50 -19.27 4.37
N ASN A 390 7.60 -18.52 4.21
CA ASN A 390 8.62 -18.83 3.19
C ASN A 390 9.65 -19.86 3.65
N GLY A 391 9.95 -20.88 2.85
CA GLY A 391 10.94 -21.91 3.21
C GLY A 391 10.43 -22.86 4.31
N ASN A 392 11.28 -23.23 5.26
CA ASN A 392 10.93 -24.22 6.30
C ASN A 392 9.86 -23.66 7.25
N THR A 393 8.85 -24.45 7.58
CA THR A 393 7.83 -24.11 8.59
C THR A 393 8.19 -24.72 9.94
N ASP A 394 7.39 -24.44 10.97
CA ASP A 394 7.65 -24.88 12.35
C ASP A 394 7.44 -26.40 12.55
N VAL A 395 6.74 -27.04 11.61
CA VAL A 395 6.33 -28.46 11.71
C VAL A 395 6.92 -29.33 10.59
N GLY A 396 8.01 -28.87 9.97
CA GLY A 396 8.79 -29.66 9.01
C GLY A 396 8.30 -29.59 7.56
N GLU A 397 7.32 -28.75 7.24
CA GLU A 397 6.95 -28.47 5.86
C GLU A 397 7.97 -27.54 5.21
N VAL A 398 8.02 -27.57 3.88
CA VAL A 398 8.90 -26.67 3.11
C VAL A 398 8.08 -25.96 2.04
N VAL A 399 7.94 -24.65 2.19
CA VAL A 399 7.25 -23.80 1.23
C VAL A 399 8.27 -23.18 0.27
N THR A 400 8.36 -23.75 -0.93
CA THR A 400 9.35 -23.35 -1.94
C THR A 400 8.89 -22.13 -2.74
N GLN A 401 9.81 -21.56 -3.52
CA GLN A 401 9.52 -20.52 -4.50
C GLN A 401 8.52 -20.99 -5.55
N ASN A 402 8.50 -22.28 -5.90
CA ASN A 402 7.50 -22.82 -6.81
C ASN A 402 6.10 -22.76 -6.18
N HIS A 403 5.97 -23.07 -4.90
CA HIS A 403 4.70 -22.93 -4.18
C HIS A 403 4.24 -21.46 -4.14
N PHE A 404 5.15 -20.50 -3.96
CA PHE A 404 4.84 -19.07 -4.08
C PHE A 404 4.38 -18.68 -5.49
N ARG A 405 4.98 -19.22 -6.56
CA ARG A 405 4.50 -18.99 -7.93
C ARG A 405 3.09 -19.56 -8.15
N THR A 406 2.78 -20.72 -7.57
CA THR A 406 1.42 -21.29 -7.57
C THR A 406 0.43 -20.35 -6.88
N MET A 407 0.76 -19.87 -5.67
CA MET A 407 -0.09 -18.93 -4.93
C MET A 407 -0.26 -17.59 -5.66
N LEU A 408 0.80 -17.07 -6.29
CA LEU A 408 0.73 -15.87 -7.12
C LEU A 408 -0.23 -16.04 -8.31
N ALA A 409 -0.08 -17.12 -9.07
CA ALA A 409 -0.92 -17.38 -10.24
C ALA A 409 -2.39 -17.51 -9.83
N TYR A 410 -2.65 -18.21 -8.73
CA TYR A 410 -3.99 -18.30 -8.15
C TYR A 410 -4.51 -16.92 -7.73
N ALA A 411 -3.67 -16.11 -7.06
CA ALA A 411 -4.06 -14.77 -6.64
C ALA A 411 -4.41 -13.85 -7.82
N GLN A 412 -3.62 -13.89 -8.89
CA GLN A 412 -3.88 -13.16 -10.15
C GLN A 412 -5.17 -13.62 -10.83
N GLN A 413 -5.41 -14.94 -10.87
CA GLN A 413 -6.62 -15.49 -11.48
C GLN A 413 -7.89 -15.05 -10.75
N HIS A 414 -7.83 -14.94 -9.43
CA HIS A 414 -8.99 -14.72 -8.57
C HIS A 414 -9.08 -13.29 -7.99
N HIS A 415 -8.13 -12.42 -8.31
CA HIS A 415 -8.07 -11.04 -7.83
C HIS A 415 -8.13 -10.90 -6.30
N LEU A 416 -7.32 -11.70 -5.59
CA LEU A 416 -7.34 -11.72 -4.13
C LEU A 416 -6.99 -10.36 -3.52
N ALA A 417 -7.63 -10.01 -2.41
CA ALA A 417 -7.41 -8.73 -1.73
C ALA A 417 -6.02 -8.60 -1.07
N ARG A 418 -5.37 -9.72 -0.75
CA ARG A 418 -4.09 -9.75 -0.03
C ARG A 418 -3.26 -10.99 -0.36
N LEU A 419 -1.97 -10.77 -0.57
CA LEU A 419 -0.96 -11.81 -0.80
C LEU A 419 0.32 -11.43 -0.04
N THR A 420 0.54 -12.03 1.12
CA THR A 420 1.66 -11.73 2.02
C THR A 420 2.27 -13.01 2.57
N PHE A 421 3.31 -12.89 3.41
CA PHE A 421 3.94 -14.03 4.06
C PHE A 421 4.76 -13.66 5.29
N TRP A 422 4.95 -14.66 6.16
CA TRP A 422 5.93 -14.71 7.24
C TRP A 422 7.25 -15.36 6.78
N SER A 423 8.36 -14.65 6.69
CA SER A 423 8.51 -13.20 6.82
C SER A 423 9.68 -12.70 5.99
N LEU A 424 9.71 -11.38 5.79
CA LEU A 424 10.81 -10.69 5.11
C LEU A 424 12.15 -10.87 5.81
N ASN A 425 12.15 -11.06 7.14
CA ASN A 425 13.34 -11.38 7.93
C ASN A 425 14.03 -12.66 7.40
N ARG A 426 13.25 -13.59 6.85
CA ARG A 426 13.69 -14.93 6.43
C ARG A 426 14.02 -15.02 4.94
N ASP A 427 13.72 -14.01 4.15
CA ASP A 427 13.79 -14.04 2.67
C ASP A 427 15.23 -13.78 2.15
N ARG A 428 16.16 -14.68 2.49
CA ARG A 428 17.59 -14.58 2.16
C ARG A 428 18.32 -15.94 2.28
N PRO A 429 19.50 -16.11 1.66
CA PRO A 429 20.33 -17.30 1.86
C PRO A 429 20.71 -17.47 3.34
N CYS A 430 20.80 -18.72 3.80
CA CYS A 430 21.28 -19.02 5.15
C CYS A 430 22.82 -19.02 5.18
N THR A 431 23.40 -18.08 5.93
CA THR A 431 24.85 -18.02 6.21
C THR A 431 25.20 -18.44 7.65
N GLY A 432 24.24 -19.03 8.37
CA GLY A 432 24.25 -19.29 9.82
C GLY A 432 23.05 -18.61 10.51
N GLY A 433 22.68 -19.05 11.71
CA GLY A 433 21.49 -18.57 12.43
C GLY A 433 20.29 -19.53 12.38
N GLY A 434 19.21 -19.21 13.11
CA GLY A 434 17.99 -20.01 13.17
C GLY A 434 17.02 -19.75 12.01
N ALA A 435 15.98 -20.58 11.88
CA ALA A 435 14.95 -20.47 10.84
C ALA A 435 14.25 -19.09 10.80
N ASP A 436 14.30 -18.36 11.90
CA ASP A 436 13.81 -16.99 12.08
C ASP A 436 14.63 -15.90 11.36
N SER A 437 15.88 -16.21 11.00
CA SER A 437 16.81 -15.30 10.34
C SER A 437 17.03 -15.59 8.85
N CYS A 438 16.62 -16.78 8.39
CA CYS A 438 16.68 -17.20 6.99
C CYS A 438 15.71 -18.37 6.75
N GLY A 439 15.15 -18.48 5.55
CA GLY A 439 14.08 -19.43 5.22
C GLY A 439 14.51 -20.90 5.19
N GLY A 440 15.80 -21.23 5.37
CA GLY A 440 16.27 -22.62 5.42
C GLY A 440 16.26 -23.36 4.08
N VAL A 441 15.98 -22.66 2.97
CA VAL A 441 15.98 -23.19 1.60
C VAL A 441 16.95 -22.41 0.71
N PRO A 442 17.51 -23.03 -0.35
CA PRO A 442 18.29 -22.30 -1.35
C PRO A 442 17.44 -21.20 -1.99
N GLN A 443 17.92 -19.97 -1.91
CA GLN A 443 17.25 -18.78 -2.42
C GLN A 443 18.26 -17.65 -2.63
N SER A 444 17.89 -16.66 -3.44
CA SER A 444 18.56 -15.35 -3.48
C SER A 444 17.92 -14.37 -2.49
N ASP A 445 18.61 -13.28 -2.15
CA ASP A 445 18.04 -12.22 -1.29
C ASP A 445 16.73 -11.69 -1.88
N TRP A 446 15.66 -11.72 -1.09
CA TRP A 446 14.32 -11.23 -1.42
C TRP A 446 13.60 -11.97 -2.56
N GLU A 447 13.93 -13.24 -2.81
CA GLU A 447 13.35 -14.00 -3.90
C GLU A 447 11.84 -14.22 -3.74
N PHE A 448 11.40 -14.56 -2.52
CA PHE A 448 9.98 -14.77 -2.24
C PHE A 448 9.19 -13.46 -2.37
N THR A 449 9.77 -12.36 -1.88
CA THR A 449 9.23 -11.00 -2.04
C THR A 449 9.10 -10.64 -3.52
N ARG A 450 10.13 -10.89 -4.35
CA ARG A 450 10.06 -10.61 -5.80
C ARG A 450 8.97 -11.41 -6.51
N ILE A 451 8.74 -12.66 -6.09
CA ILE A 451 7.67 -13.47 -6.68
C ILE A 451 6.31 -12.81 -6.39
N PHE A 452 6.00 -12.52 -5.13
CA PHE A 452 4.72 -11.88 -4.81
C PHE A 452 4.61 -10.44 -5.33
N ALA A 453 5.71 -9.69 -5.44
CA ALA A 453 5.72 -8.35 -6.03
C ALA A 453 5.21 -8.30 -7.48
N ALA A 454 5.17 -9.43 -8.19
CA ALA A 454 4.58 -9.53 -9.52
C ALA A 454 3.04 -9.59 -9.50
N TYR A 455 2.39 -9.56 -8.33
CA TYR A 455 0.93 -9.48 -8.23
C TYR A 455 0.45 -8.09 -8.69
N ALA A 456 -0.49 -8.08 -9.63
CA ALA A 456 -0.93 -6.86 -10.31
C ALA A 456 -2.39 -6.46 -10.02
N GLY A 457 -3.09 -7.22 -9.17
CA GLY A 457 -4.53 -7.05 -8.93
C GLY A 457 -5.34 -8.00 -9.79
#